data_AF-A0A7V8YEF4-F1
#
_entry.id   AF-A0A7V8YEF4-F1
#
_cell.length_a   1.000
_cell.length_b   1.000
_cell.length_c   1.000
_cell.angle_alpha   90.00
_cell.angle_beta   90.00
_cell.angle_gamma   90.00
#
_symmetry.space_group_name_H-M   'P 1'
#
loop_
_entity.id
_entity.type
_entity.pdbx_description
1 polymer ?
#
loop_
_entity_poly.entity_id
_entity_poly.type
_entity_poly.pdbx_seq_one_letter_code
_entity_poly.pdbx_strand_id
1 'polypeptide(L)'
;RGNKRVKPDLESVVALDGRLVGLPSGSAPGRDQLAVDAAWLDGRALYDTLRALVPGELNVEGARLDGSELWLFNRGNGAIGSIDARIVVDRGAFAAWLGGGPAPVPRLAETWDLGALHGVRLSFTDVTDDGPALFSAAAEASPNAVDDGAVLGIAVGRLEDGGWTEIEEAGAPISDKIEGLTWLDGVLWACTDPDDPDRPGELLEIALGGRWR
;
A
#
# COMPACT_ATOMS: atom_id res chain seq x y z
N ARG A 1 -8.23 -0.87 22.88
CA ARG A 1 -7.07 -1.78 23.12
C ARG A 1 -6.03 -1.46 22.06
N GLY A 2 -4.74 -1.65 22.36
CA GLY A 2 -3.65 -1.45 21.40
C GLY A 2 -3.09 -0.01 21.35
N ASN A 3 -1.81 0.07 21.01
CA ASN A 3 -1.05 1.29 20.70
C ASN A 3 -1.36 1.84 19.29
N LYS A 4 -2.49 1.43 18.64
CA LYS A 4 -2.87 1.81 17.27
C LYS A 4 -2.77 3.32 17.01
N ARG A 5 -3.17 4.15 17.99
CA ARG A 5 -3.13 5.63 17.91
C ARG A 5 -1.72 6.23 17.95
N VAL A 6 -0.72 5.47 18.36
CA VAL A 6 0.69 5.90 18.44
C VAL A 6 1.59 5.07 17.53
N LYS A 7 1.04 4.12 16.74
CA LYS A 7 1.77 3.37 15.72
C LYS A 7 2.19 4.36 14.61
N PRO A 8 3.47 4.38 14.21
CA PRO A 8 3.95 5.15 13.06
C PRO A 8 3.26 4.77 11.74
N ASP A 9 2.69 3.56 11.69
CA ASP A 9 1.89 3.04 10.59
C ASP A 9 2.70 2.94 9.29
N LEU A 10 3.84 2.24 9.38
CA LEU A 10 4.70 1.95 8.24
C LEU A 10 4.05 0.85 7.42
N GLU A 11 3.34 1.24 6.36
CA GLU A 11 2.53 0.35 5.51
C GLU A 11 3.23 -0.01 4.21
N SER A 12 4.39 0.57 3.91
CA SER A 12 5.17 0.18 2.74
C SER A 12 6.66 0.36 2.95
N VAL A 13 7.46 -0.38 2.18
CA VAL A 13 8.91 -0.36 2.29
C VAL A 13 9.57 -0.43 0.91
N VAL A 14 10.65 0.34 0.73
CA VAL A 14 11.48 0.27 -0.48
C VAL A 14 12.96 0.21 -0.14
N ALA A 15 13.73 -0.50 -0.97
CA ALA A 15 15.19 -0.49 -0.93
C ALA A 15 15.75 0.54 -1.92
N LEU A 16 16.27 1.66 -1.41
CA LEU A 16 16.80 2.76 -2.22
C LEU A 16 18.27 3.02 -1.90
N ASP A 17 19.14 2.88 -2.90
CA ASP A 17 20.57 3.16 -2.83
C ASP A 17 21.26 2.48 -1.62
N GLY A 18 20.87 1.23 -1.36
CA GLY A 18 21.41 0.41 -0.27
C GLY A 18 20.79 0.69 1.11
N ARG A 19 19.76 1.55 1.17
CA ARG A 19 19.03 1.89 2.41
C ARG A 19 17.64 1.28 2.37
N LEU A 20 17.13 0.87 3.53
CA LEU A 20 15.74 0.46 3.70
C LEU A 20 14.92 1.66 4.15
N VAL A 21 13.87 2.00 3.40
CA VAL A 21 13.00 3.15 3.67
C VAL A 21 11.58 2.66 3.91
N GLY A 22 11.14 2.66 5.17
CA GLY A 22 9.75 2.46 5.57
C GLY A 22 8.96 3.77 5.45
N LEU A 23 7.85 3.71 4.73
CA LEU A 23 6.96 4.82 4.42
C LEU A 23 5.68 4.68 5.25
N PRO A 24 5.30 5.70 6.03
CA PRO A 24 4.06 5.65 6.78
C PRO A 24 2.83 5.90 5.89
N SER A 25 1.65 5.55 6.38
CA SER A 25 0.40 5.72 5.63
C SER A 25 -0.02 7.18 5.41
N GLY A 26 0.32 8.10 6.31
CA GLY A 26 -0.15 9.49 6.24
C GLY A 26 -1.56 9.73 6.77
N SER A 27 -2.27 8.68 7.21
CA SER A 27 -3.71 8.67 7.54
C SER A 27 -4.10 9.37 8.84
N ALA A 28 -3.13 9.68 9.70
CA ALA A 28 -3.36 10.42 10.95
C ALA A 28 -2.17 11.33 11.28
N PRO A 29 -2.34 12.35 12.16
CA PRO A 29 -1.23 13.13 12.68
C PRO A 29 -0.14 12.23 13.28
N GLY A 30 1.11 12.43 12.87
CA GLY A 30 2.25 11.63 13.32
C GLY A 30 2.52 10.37 12.48
N ARG A 31 1.63 9.99 11.56
CA ARG A 31 1.87 8.96 10.53
C ARG A 31 2.59 9.56 9.31
N ASP A 32 3.59 10.40 9.56
CA ASP A 32 4.41 11.10 8.56
C ASP A 32 5.90 11.01 8.89
N GLN A 33 6.27 10.13 9.82
CA GLN A 33 7.67 9.81 10.16
C GLN A 33 8.11 8.59 9.37
N LEU A 34 9.08 8.78 8.47
CA LEU A 34 9.70 7.67 7.74
C LEU A 34 10.71 6.96 8.64
N ALA A 35 10.88 5.67 8.44
CA ALA A 35 11.99 4.91 9.00
C ALA A 35 13.05 4.67 7.93
N VAL A 36 14.28 5.12 8.14
CA VAL A 36 15.39 4.91 7.21
C VAL A 36 16.54 4.23 7.93
N ASP A 37 16.84 2.98 7.56
CA ASP A 37 17.85 2.14 8.24
C ASP A 37 17.65 2.11 9.77
N ALA A 38 16.39 2.00 10.20
CA ALA A 38 15.93 2.06 11.59
C ALA A 38 16.08 3.42 12.31
N ALA A 39 16.40 4.51 11.60
CA ALA A 39 16.35 5.88 12.12
C ALA A 39 15.08 6.62 11.65
N TRP A 40 14.51 7.47 12.51
CA TRP A 40 13.35 8.27 12.15
C TRP A 40 13.74 9.52 11.36
N LEU A 41 13.02 9.78 10.28
CA LEU A 41 13.14 10.97 9.45
C LEU A 41 11.78 11.69 9.38
N ASP A 42 11.80 12.99 9.66
CA ASP A 42 10.61 13.82 9.59
C ASP A 42 10.14 14.01 8.14
N GLY A 43 8.99 13.42 7.80
CA GLY A 43 8.39 13.46 6.48
C GLY A 43 7.33 14.53 6.27
N ARG A 44 7.05 15.38 7.27
CA ARG A 44 5.92 16.34 7.24
C ARG A 44 5.81 17.13 5.93
N ALA A 45 6.91 17.68 5.43
CA ALA A 45 6.91 18.48 4.19
C ALA A 45 6.46 17.66 2.95
N LEU A 46 6.87 16.39 2.85
CA LEU A 46 6.43 15.50 1.78
C LEU A 46 4.96 15.14 1.97
N TYR A 47 4.58 14.71 3.18
CA TYR A 47 3.22 14.24 3.47
C TYR A 47 2.17 15.35 3.39
N ASP A 48 2.51 16.60 3.69
CA ASP A 48 1.63 17.74 3.47
C ASP A 48 1.33 17.94 1.98
N THR A 49 2.32 17.71 1.11
CA THR A 49 2.12 17.76 -0.33
C THR A 49 1.30 16.57 -0.83
N LEU A 50 1.54 15.37 -0.31
CA LEU A 50 0.75 14.17 -0.64
C LEU A 50 -0.73 14.36 -0.27
N ARG A 51 -1.02 14.88 0.94
CA ARG A 51 -2.39 15.19 1.38
C ARG A 51 -3.10 16.20 0.50
N ALA A 52 -2.36 17.15 -0.08
CA ALA A 52 -2.93 18.14 -0.98
C ALA A 52 -3.24 17.59 -2.39
N LEU A 53 -2.66 16.44 -2.77
CA LEU A 53 -2.83 15.84 -4.09
C LEU A 53 -4.05 14.92 -4.20
N VAL A 54 -4.45 14.28 -3.10
CA VAL A 54 -5.57 13.34 -3.08
C VAL A 54 -6.78 13.95 -2.38
N PRO A 55 -8.01 13.78 -2.91
CA PRO A 55 -9.22 14.09 -2.18
C PRO A 55 -9.43 13.10 -1.03
N GLY A 56 -10.15 13.54 0.01
CA GLY A 56 -10.47 12.70 1.16
C GLY A 56 -9.28 12.52 2.10
N GLU A 57 -9.02 11.28 2.52
CA GLU A 57 -7.94 10.91 3.44
C GLU A 57 -6.75 10.32 2.66
N LEU A 58 -5.55 10.80 2.94
CA LEU A 58 -4.32 10.16 2.49
C LEU A 58 -4.12 8.86 3.26
N ASN A 59 -3.91 7.75 2.55
CA ASN A 59 -3.58 6.47 3.12
C ASN A 59 -2.67 5.69 2.15
N VAL A 60 -1.37 5.87 2.27
CA VAL A 60 -0.38 5.13 1.47
C VAL A 60 -0.32 3.69 1.97
N GLU A 61 -0.66 2.73 1.13
CA GLU A 61 -0.61 1.30 1.46
C GLU A 61 0.26 0.50 0.49
N GLY A 62 1.06 1.15 -0.34
CA GLY A 62 2.00 0.46 -1.21
C GLY A 62 3.04 1.39 -1.80
N ALA A 63 4.25 0.86 -2.02
CA ALA A 63 5.33 1.61 -2.64
C ALA A 63 6.18 0.72 -3.55
N ARG A 64 6.61 1.27 -4.69
CA ARG A 64 7.46 0.56 -5.65
C ARG A 64 8.44 1.52 -6.30
N LEU A 65 9.68 1.09 -6.52
CA LEU A 65 10.61 1.80 -7.38
C LEU A 65 10.45 1.30 -8.83
N ASP A 66 10.22 2.22 -9.76
CA ASP A 66 10.13 1.92 -11.19
C ASP A 66 10.98 2.92 -11.99
N GLY A 67 12.11 2.45 -12.51
CA GLY A 67 13.08 3.29 -13.21
C GLY A 67 13.55 4.49 -12.38
N SER A 68 13.20 5.70 -12.84
CA SER A 68 13.54 6.97 -12.19
C SER A 68 12.46 7.50 -11.25
N GLU A 69 11.41 6.72 -10.98
CA GLU A 69 10.29 7.11 -10.14
C GLU A 69 10.15 6.21 -8.90
N LEU A 70 9.73 6.81 -7.80
CA LEU A 70 9.09 6.13 -6.68
C LEU A 70 7.59 6.27 -6.88
N TRP A 71 6.89 5.15 -6.97
CA TRP A 71 5.44 5.09 -7.02
C TRP A 71 4.90 4.81 -5.62
N LEU A 72 3.92 5.60 -5.21
CA LEU A 72 3.17 5.45 -3.98
C LEU A 72 1.70 5.18 -4.33
N PHE A 73 1.11 4.20 -3.67
CA PHE A 73 -0.27 3.79 -3.90
C PHE A 73 -1.14 4.25 -2.72
N ASN A 74 -2.04 5.18 -3.01
CA ASN A 74 -3.04 5.64 -2.07
C ASN A 74 -4.24 4.71 -2.12
N ARG A 75 -4.70 4.27 -0.95
CA ARG A 75 -5.89 3.47 -0.75
C ARG A 75 -7.15 4.33 -0.71
N GLY A 76 -8.17 3.88 -1.41
CA GLY A 76 -9.44 4.59 -1.53
C GLY A 76 -10.48 4.35 -0.43
N ASN A 77 -10.26 3.41 0.49
CA ASN A 77 -11.21 3.02 1.56
C ASN A 77 -11.28 4.01 2.75
N GLY A 78 -10.90 5.27 2.54
CA GLY A 78 -10.97 6.33 3.56
C GLY A 78 -12.33 7.04 3.61
N ALA A 79 -12.36 8.20 4.28
CA ALA A 79 -13.52 9.08 4.29
C ALA A 79 -14.08 9.37 2.86
N ILE A 80 -15.34 9.81 2.79
CA ILE A 80 -16.04 10.11 1.54
C ILE A 80 -15.16 10.94 0.60
N GLY A 81 -14.97 10.44 -0.63
CA GLY A 81 -14.15 11.08 -1.66
C GLY A 81 -12.71 10.55 -1.73
N SER A 82 -12.30 9.66 -0.82
CA SER A 82 -11.00 8.97 -0.91
C SER A 82 -10.92 8.09 -2.17
N ILE A 83 -9.78 8.13 -2.84
CA ILE A 83 -9.58 7.48 -4.14
C ILE A 83 -8.43 6.48 -4.11
N ASP A 84 -8.53 5.44 -4.92
CA ASP A 84 -7.37 4.61 -5.24
C ASP A 84 -6.53 5.36 -6.27
N ALA A 85 -5.25 5.57 -5.99
CA ALA A 85 -4.42 6.41 -6.83
C ALA A 85 -2.93 6.03 -6.79
N ARG A 86 -2.26 6.25 -7.92
CA ARG A 86 -0.81 6.24 -8.02
C ARG A 86 -0.29 7.67 -7.98
N ILE A 87 0.53 7.95 -6.98
CA ILE A 87 1.32 9.18 -6.87
C ILE A 87 2.76 8.82 -7.25
N VAL A 88 3.42 9.69 -7.99
CA VAL A 88 4.84 9.49 -8.30
C VAL A 88 5.70 10.56 -7.67
N VAL A 89 6.91 10.18 -7.31
CA VAL A 89 7.97 11.05 -6.80
C VAL A 89 9.22 10.78 -7.64
N ASP A 90 9.95 11.81 -8.04
CA ASP A 90 11.24 11.62 -8.68
C ASP A 90 12.20 10.90 -7.72
N ARG A 91 12.73 9.75 -8.14
CA ARG A 91 13.59 8.89 -7.30
C ARG A 91 14.85 9.61 -6.87
N GLY A 92 15.47 10.40 -7.76
CA GLY A 92 16.69 11.12 -7.47
C GLY A 92 16.47 12.23 -6.44
N ALA A 93 15.37 12.97 -6.56
CA ALA A 93 14.95 13.98 -5.61
C ALA A 93 14.59 13.37 -4.25
N PHE A 94 13.92 12.22 -4.24
CA PHE A 94 13.64 11.49 -3.01
C PHE A 94 14.95 11.02 -2.33
N ALA A 95 15.88 10.43 -3.08
CA ALA A 95 17.20 10.05 -2.55
C ALA A 95 17.98 11.26 -1.99
N ALA A 96 17.99 12.39 -2.71
CA ALA A 96 18.64 13.62 -2.28
C ALA A 96 18.01 14.18 -0.98
N TRP A 97 16.68 14.11 -0.86
CA TRP A 97 15.96 14.50 0.35
C TRP A 97 16.32 13.63 1.56
N LEU A 98 16.42 12.31 1.38
CA LEU A 98 16.90 11.40 2.43
C LEU A 98 18.35 11.68 2.87
N GLY A 99 19.11 12.41 2.05
CA GLY A 99 20.46 12.93 2.36
C GLY A 99 20.49 14.36 2.93
N GLY A 100 19.34 14.97 3.22
CA GLY A 100 19.22 16.33 3.76
C GLY A 100 18.95 17.42 2.73
N GLY A 101 18.63 17.04 1.48
CA GLY A 101 18.15 17.96 0.45
C GLY A 101 16.73 18.48 0.72
N PRO A 102 16.15 19.28 -0.20
CA PRO A 102 14.76 19.71 -0.10
C PRO A 102 13.78 18.55 -0.31
N ALA A 103 12.60 18.63 0.30
CA ALA A 103 11.53 17.65 0.07
C ALA A 103 11.17 17.58 -1.43
N PRO A 104 10.98 16.38 -1.99
CA PRO A 104 10.64 16.23 -3.40
C PRO A 104 9.18 16.65 -3.62
N VAL A 105 8.86 16.99 -4.88
CA VAL A 105 7.50 17.38 -5.28
C VAL A 105 6.79 16.16 -5.88
N PRO A 106 5.83 15.53 -5.18
CA PRO A 106 5.03 14.46 -5.73
C PRO A 106 4.05 14.97 -6.80
N ARG A 107 3.58 14.06 -7.65
CA ARG A 107 2.55 14.29 -8.68
C ARG A 107 1.52 13.17 -8.62
N LEU A 108 0.23 13.50 -8.64
CA LEU A 108 -0.83 12.52 -8.88
C LEU A 108 -0.71 12.06 -10.35
N ALA A 109 -0.40 10.78 -10.56
CA ALA A 109 -0.19 10.23 -11.89
C ALA A 109 -1.46 9.60 -12.45
N GLU A 110 -2.17 8.84 -11.63
CA GLU A 110 -3.30 8.04 -12.08
C GLU A 110 -4.28 7.79 -10.93
N THR A 111 -5.56 7.64 -11.27
CA THR A 111 -6.64 7.29 -10.35
C THR A 111 -7.35 6.05 -10.85
N TRP A 112 -7.83 5.23 -9.93
CA TRP A 112 -8.31 3.89 -10.21
C TRP A 112 -9.75 3.72 -9.70
N ASP A 113 -10.56 3.02 -10.51
CA ASP A 113 -11.83 2.43 -10.08
C ASP A 113 -11.68 0.92 -10.22
N LEU A 114 -11.38 0.26 -9.10
CA LEU A 114 -11.22 -1.19 -9.03
C LEU A 114 -12.57 -1.92 -9.02
N GLY A 115 -13.69 -1.19 -9.02
CA GLY A 115 -15.03 -1.75 -8.89
C GLY A 115 -15.29 -2.30 -7.48
N ALA A 116 -16.09 -3.36 -7.42
CA ALA A 116 -16.53 -3.96 -6.17
C ALA A 116 -16.44 -5.49 -6.21
N LEU A 117 -16.14 -6.08 -5.06
CA LEU A 117 -16.16 -7.50 -4.80
C LEU A 117 -17.17 -7.76 -3.67
N HIS A 118 -18.08 -8.71 -3.90
CA HIS A 118 -19.21 -8.99 -2.99
C HIS A 118 -20.03 -7.74 -2.60
N GLY A 119 -20.13 -6.76 -3.50
CA GLY A 119 -20.86 -5.51 -3.29
C GLY A 119 -20.13 -4.45 -2.46
N VAL A 120 -18.89 -4.70 -2.05
CA VAL A 120 -18.02 -3.74 -1.34
C VAL A 120 -16.90 -3.31 -2.27
N ARG A 121 -16.59 -2.00 -2.25
CA ARG A 121 -15.54 -1.41 -3.09
C ARG A 121 -14.19 -2.08 -2.81
N LEU A 122 -13.46 -2.41 -3.89
CA LEU A 122 -12.05 -2.80 -3.79
C LEU A 122 -11.17 -1.55 -3.69
N SER A 123 -10.18 -1.61 -2.80
CA SER A 123 -9.13 -0.61 -2.69
C SER A 123 -7.77 -1.26 -2.42
N PHE A 124 -6.70 -0.61 -2.85
CA PHE A 124 -5.34 -1.12 -2.71
C PHE A 124 -4.99 -1.48 -1.27
N THR A 125 -4.21 -2.53 -1.08
CA THR A 125 -3.62 -2.88 0.22
C THR A 125 -2.13 -3.16 0.16
N ASP A 126 -1.59 -3.47 -1.03
CA ASP A 126 -0.16 -3.43 -1.30
C ASP A 126 0.13 -3.52 -2.81
N VAL A 127 1.39 -3.32 -3.18
CA VAL A 127 1.96 -3.57 -4.50
C VAL A 127 3.29 -4.30 -4.39
N THR A 128 3.59 -5.12 -5.38
CA THR A 128 4.91 -5.76 -5.47
C THR A 128 6.03 -4.72 -5.59
N ASP A 129 7.09 -4.91 -4.83
CA ASP A 129 8.28 -4.05 -4.79
C ASP A 129 9.22 -4.26 -6.00
N ASP A 130 9.32 -5.50 -6.49
CA ASP A 130 10.09 -5.88 -7.69
C ASP A 130 9.30 -6.88 -8.57
N GLY A 131 9.86 -7.32 -9.69
CA GLY A 131 9.25 -8.31 -10.58
C GLY A 131 8.06 -7.76 -11.37
N PRO A 132 7.07 -8.60 -11.72
CA PRO A 132 5.84 -8.16 -12.37
C PRO A 132 5.11 -7.10 -11.53
N ALA A 133 4.58 -6.06 -12.18
CA ALA A 133 3.87 -4.98 -11.50
C ALA A 133 2.45 -5.41 -11.10
N LEU A 134 2.32 -5.99 -9.91
CA LEU A 134 1.07 -6.50 -9.35
C LEU A 134 0.64 -5.69 -8.11
N PHE A 135 -0.65 -5.76 -7.79
CA PHE A 135 -1.24 -5.19 -6.59
C PHE A 135 -2.12 -6.21 -5.87
N SER A 136 -2.26 -6.04 -4.55
CA SER A 136 -3.35 -6.63 -3.77
C SER A 136 -4.39 -5.55 -3.45
N ALA A 137 -5.64 -5.97 -3.36
CA ALA A 137 -6.76 -5.12 -2.98
C ALA A 137 -7.72 -5.87 -2.07
N ALA A 138 -8.35 -5.15 -1.15
CA ALA A 138 -9.35 -5.70 -0.24
C ALA A 138 -10.69 -5.01 -0.41
N ALA A 139 -11.76 -5.80 -0.35
CA ALA A 139 -13.12 -5.31 -0.23
C ALA A 139 -13.48 -5.24 1.25
N GLU A 140 -13.05 -4.15 1.89
CA GLU A 140 -13.21 -3.93 3.33
C GLU A 140 -14.33 -2.92 3.58
N ALA A 141 -15.32 -3.31 4.38
CA ALA A 141 -16.47 -2.49 4.71
C ALA A 141 -16.16 -1.56 5.90
N SER A 142 -15.32 -0.56 5.66
CA SER A 142 -14.80 0.35 6.71
C SER A 142 -15.45 1.74 6.63
N PRO A 143 -15.58 2.46 7.76
CA PRO A 143 -16.12 3.82 7.77
C PRO A 143 -15.07 4.90 7.46
N ASN A 144 -13.76 4.63 7.61
CA ASN A 144 -12.64 5.56 7.37
C ASN A 144 -11.28 4.81 7.30
N ALA A 145 -10.18 5.53 7.06
CA ALA A 145 -8.84 4.93 6.89
C ALA A 145 -8.13 4.49 8.21
N VAL A 146 -8.77 4.67 9.38
CA VAL A 146 -8.18 4.36 10.70
C VAL A 146 -8.91 3.19 11.39
N ASP A 147 -10.21 3.07 11.18
CA ASP A 147 -11.05 2.04 11.79
C ASP A 147 -11.23 0.84 10.84
N ASP A 148 -10.90 -0.35 11.31
CA ASP A 148 -11.01 -1.58 10.51
C ASP A 148 -12.48 -1.96 10.28
N GLY A 149 -12.75 -2.39 9.05
CA GLY A 149 -14.03 -2.94 8.61
C GLY A 149 -13.99 -4.44 8.40
N ALA A 150 -15.15 -5.04 8.12
CA ALA A 150 -15.18 -6.45 7.72
C ALA A 150 -14.61 -6.60 6.30
N VAL A 151 -13.56 -7.41 6.15
CA VAL A 151 -13.02 -7.81 4.84
C VAL A 151 -13.92 -8.91 4.26
N LEU A 152 -14.52 -8.64 3.11
CA LEU A 152 -15.42 -9.59 2.43
C LEU A 152 -14.74 -10.36 1.31
N GLY A 153 -13.55 -9.93 0.88
CA GLY A 153 -12.76 -10.64 -0.12
C GLY A 153 -11.49 -9.89 -0.45
N ILE A 154 -10.52 -10.62 -0.98
CA ILE A 154 -9.21 -10.12 -1.39
C ILE A 154 -9.01 -10.42 -2.87
N ALA A 155 -8.37 -9.49 -3.57
CA ALA A 155 -8.05 -9.63 -4.99
C ALA A 155 -6.56 -9.37 -5.23
N VAL A 156 -6.03 -10.02 -6.28
CA VAL A 156 -4.74 -9.67 -6.89
C VAL A 156 -5.00 -9.15 -8.29
N GLY A 157 -4.26 -8.12 -8.71
CA GLY A 157 -4.40 -7.53 -10.03
C GLY A 157 -3.10 -7.01 -10.62
N ARG A 158 -3.18 -6.55 -11.87
CA ARG A 158 -2.04 -5.97 -12.61
C ARG A 158 -2.12 -4.47 -12.64
N LEU A 159 -1.00 -3.81 -12.39
CA LEU A 159 -0.88 -2.36 -12.51
C LEU A 159 -1.00 -1.87 -13.96
N GLU A 160 -0.78 -2.73 -14.97
CA GLU A 160 -0.81 -2.35 -16.38
C GLU A 160 -2.21 -2.00 -16.91
N ASP A 161 -3.22 -2.81 -16.56
CA ASP A 161 -4.57 -2.70 -17.11
C ASP A 161 -5.67 -2.61 -16.05
N GLY A 162 -5.29 -2.72 -14.77
CA GLY A 162 -6.19 -2.75 -13.63
C GLY A 162 -7.13 -3.94 -13.56
N GLY A 163 -6.92 -4.95 -14.39
CA GLY A 163 -7.59 -6.22 -14.24
C GLY A 163 -7.20 -6.85 -12.90
N TRP A 164 -8.19 -7.44 -12.22
CA TRP A 164 -7.99 -8.21 -10.99
C TRP A 164 -8.73 -9.56 -11.03
N THR A 165 -8.37 -10.45 -10.10
CA THR A 165 -9.07 -11.70 -9.78
C THR A 165 -9.15 -11.85 -8.27
N GLU A 166 -10.26 -12.43 -7.79
CA GLU A 166 -10.39 -12.81 -6.38
C GLU A 166 -9.38 -13.91 -6.04
N ILE A 167 -8.84 -13.86 -4.82
CA ILE A 167 -7.97 -14.88 -4.25
C ILE A 167 -8.83 -15.88 -3.48
N GLU A 168 -8.63 -17.15 -3.79
CA GLU A 168 -9.34 -18.26 -3.16
C GLU A 168 -8.34 -19.28 -2.59
N GLU A 169 -8.69 -19.85 -1.44
CA GLU A 169 -8.04 -21.03 -0.88
C GLU A 169 -9.01 -22.21 -0.92
N ALA A 170 -8.59 -23.33 -1.51
CA ALA A 170 -9.41 -24.54 -1.65
C ALA A 170 -10.82 -24.31 -2.26
N GLY A 171 -10.95 -23.30 -3.13
CA GLY A 171 -12.19 -22.94 -3.81
C GLY A 171 -13.15 -22.07 -2.98
N ALA A 172 -12.65 -21.43 -1.91
CA ALA A 172 -13.39 -20.47 -1.12
C ALA A 172 -12.61 -19.14 -1.01
N PRO A 173 -13.30 -17.98 -1.02
CA PRO A 173 -12.66 -16.69 -0.78
C PRO A 173 -11.92 -16.64 0.56
N ILE A 174 -10.76 -16.00 0.55
CA ILE A 174 -10.06 -15.64 1.79
C ILE A 174 -10.57 -14.28 2.30
N SER A 175 -10.48 -14.07 3.61
CA SER A 175 -10.92 -12.83 4.28
C SER A 175 -9.90 -12.23 5.24
N ASP A 176 -8.74 -12.87 5.43
CA ASP A 176 -7.63 -12.24 6.12
C ASP A 176 -6.95 -11.23 5.17
N LYS A 177 -6.84 -9.97 5.61
CA LYS A 177 -6.34 -8.86 4.79
C LYS A 177 -4.87 -9.10 4.43
N ILE A 178 -4.55 -9.01 3.14
CA ILE A 178 -3.16 -8.97 2.68
C ILE A 178 -2.64 -7.54 2.85
N GLU A 179 -1.55 -7.38 3.60
CA GLU A 179 -0.85 -6.10 3.85
C GLU A 179 0.64 -6.16 3.48
N GLY A 180 1.03 -7.22 2.74
CA GLY A 180 2.37 -7.37 2.19
C GLY A 180 2.31 -8.20 0.93
N LEU A 181 2.94 -7.75 -0.14
CA LEU A 181 2.99 -8.43 -1.42
C LEU A 181 4.38 -8.30 -2.06
N THR A 182 5.02 -9.42 -2.38
CA THR A 182 6.34 -9.40 -3.02
C THR A 182 6.52 -10.54 -4.02
N TRP A 183 7.34 -10.30 -5.03
CA TRP A 183 7.72 -11.31 -6.01
C TRP A 183 9.15 -11.79 -5.74
N LEU A 184 9.29 -13.06 -5.38
CA LEU A 184 10.58 -13.66 -5.05
C LEU A 184 10.73 -15.02 -5.72
N ASP A 185 11.85 -15.23 -6.42
CA ASP A 185 12.21 -16.49 -7.08
C ASP A 185 11.12 -17.06 -8.00
N GLY A 186 10.37 -16.19 -8.68
CA GLY A 186 9.30 -16.58 -9.60
C GLY A 186 7.97 -16.90 -8.92
N VAL A 187 7.83 -16.56 -7.64
CA VAL A 187 6.66 -16.83 -6.80
C VAL A 187 6.12 -15.52 -6.25
N LEU A 188 4.80 -15.37 -6.25
CA LEU A 188 4.11 -14.27 -5.57
C LEU A 188 3.85 -14.67 -4.12
N TRP A 189 4.50 -13.96 -3.20
CA TRP A 189 4.31 -14.11 -1.77
C TRP A 189 3.43 -12.99 -1.24
N ALA A 190 2.59 -13.33 -0.27
CA ALA A 190 1.81 -12.34 0.47
C ALA A 190 1.86 -12.61 1.98
N CYS A 191 1.69 -11.57 2.79
CA CYS A 191 1.47 -11.74 4.22
C CYS A 191 0.14 -11.11 4.66
N THR A 192 -0.50 -11.75 5.63
CA THR A 192 -1.73 -11.24 6.25
C THR A 192 -1.45 -10.54 7.58
N ASP A 193 -2.26 -9.52 7.90
CA ASP A 193 -2.33 -8.95 9.25
C ASP A 193 -3.75 -9.16 9.80
N PRO A 194 -3.95 -10.05 10.79
CA PRO A 194 -5.25 -10.29 11.40
C PRO A 194 -5.66 -9.18 12.38
N ASP A 195 -4.81 -8.19 12.62
CA ASP A 195 -5.04 -7.05 13.51
C ASP A 195 -5.34 -7.46 14.97
N ASP A 196 -4.93 -8.67 15.33
CA ASP A 196 -5.12 -9.30 16.62
C ASP A 196 -3.76 -9.77 17.16
N PRO A 197 -3.27 -9.21 18.28
CA PRO A 197 -1.95 -9.57 18.83
C PRO A 197 -1.86 -11.04 19.28
N ASP A 198 -3.00 -11.72 19.45
CA ASP A 198 -3.06 -13.12 19.84
C ASP A 198 -3.15 -14.06 18.61
N ARG A 199 -3.26 -13.52 17.39
CA ARG A 199 -3.24 -14.28 16.13
C ARG A 199 -1.99 -13.93 15.31
N PRO A 200 -1.19 -14.93 14.89
CA PRO A 200 -0.08 -14.66 13.97
C PRO A 200 -0.62 -14.28 12.59
N GLY A 201 0.08 -13.38 11.90
CA GLY A 201 -0.06 -13.22 10.46
C GLY A 201 0.42 -14.48 9.72
N GLU A 202 -0.15 -14.73 8.56
CA GLU A 202 0.18 -15.87 7.72
C GLU A 202 1.06 -15.46 6.54
N LEU A 203 1.97 -16.34 6.12
CA LEU A 203 2.69 -16.21 4.86
C LEU A 203 2.00 -17.08 3.82
N LEU A 204 1.52 -16.46 2.75
CA LEU A 204 0.78 -17.10 1.67
C LEU A 204 1.66 -17.19 0.43
N GLU A 205 1.61 -18.35 -0.23
CA GLU A 205 2.10 -18.53 -1.59
C GLU A 205 0.92 -18.40 -2.56
N ILE A 206 0.95 -17.42 -3.47
CA ILE A 206 -0.12 -17.18 -4.43
C ILE A 206 0.26 -17.78 -5.79
N ALA A 207 -0.44 -18.86 -6.16
CA ALA A 207 -0.27 -19.48 -7.46
C ALA A 207 -1.03 -18.71 -8.55
N LEU A 208 -0.31 -18.07 -9.47
CA LEU A 208 -0.91 -17.40 -10.63
C LEU A 208 -1.17 -18.38 -11.79
N GLY A 209 -2.41 -18.40 -12.29
CA GLY A 209 -2.87 -19.30 -13.35
C GLY A 209 -3.46 -18.56 -14.55
N GLY A 210 -3.50 -19.23 -15.71
CA GLY A 210 -4.17 -18.70 -16.91
C GLY A 210 -3.60 -17.36 -17.38
N ARG A 211 -4.45 -16.34 -17.50
CA ARG A 211 -4.08 -14.98 -17.97
C ARG A 211 -3.16 -14.20 -17.02
N TRP A 212 -2.82 -14.78 -15.87
CA TRP A 212 -2.00 -14.19 -14.81
C TRP A 212 -0.56 -14.69 -14.81
N ARG A 213 -0.19 -15.57 -15.73
CA ARG A 213 1.19 -16.03 -15.96
C ARG A 213 1.91 -15.17 -17.01
#